data_AF-A0A844PUR2-F1
#
_entry.id   AF-A0A844PUR2-F1
#
_cell.length_a   1.000
_cell.length_b   1.000
_cell.length_c   1.000
_cell.angle_alpha   90.00
_cell.angle_beta   90.00
_cell.angle_gamma   90.00
#
_symmetry.space_group_name_H-M   'P 1'
#
loop_
_entity.id
_entity.type
_entity.pdbx_description
1 polymer ?
#
loop_
_entity_poly.entity_id
_entity_poly.type
_entity_poly.pdbx_seq_one_letter_code
_entity_poly.pdbx_strand_id
1 'polypeptide(L)'
;MGGKDTSYQIVYRGETLKHFKPGQCVFFQRERQYGGGYWLGKTHVDGFEFLLEQPTSLREGMLFLLTLAKVEARHMEFVDFDQFNLT
;
A
#
# COMPACT_ATOMS: atom_id res chain seq x y z
N MET A 1 -23.89 10.06 0.26
CA MET A 1 -23.01 9.81 -0.90
C MET A 1 -21.79 10.69 -0.75
N GLY A 2 -20.63 10.10 -0.48
CA GLY A 2 -19.39 10.81 -0.17
C GLY A 2 -18.28 9.79 -0.12
N GLY A 3 -18.06 9.10 -1.25
CA GLY A 3 -16.95 8.17 -1.39
C GLY A 3 -15.68 8.99 -1.35
N LYS A 4 -14.98 8.98 -0.21
CA LYS A 4 -13.56 9.36 -0.19
C LYS A 4 -12.90 8.55 -1.28
N ASP A 5 -12.19 9.19 -2.19
CA ASP A 5 -11.23 8.52 -3.05
C ASP A 5 -10.35 7.67 -2.15
N THR A 6 -10.63 6.36 -2.09
CA THR A 6 -9.88 5.45 -1.26
C THR A 6 -8.46 5.49 -1.83
N SER A 7 -7.47 5.84 -1.02
CA SER A 7 -6.06 5.94 -1.43
C SER A 7 -5.48 4.63 -1.96
N TYR A 8 -6.26 3.54 -1.92
CA TYR A 8 -5.93 2.23 -2.43
C TYR A 8 -7.13 1.54 -3.08
N GLN A 9 -6.87 0.55 -3.94
CA GLN A 9 -7.87 -0.42 -4.43
C GLN A 9 -7.61 -1.81 -3.85
N ILE A 10 -8.65 -2.65 -3.78
CA ILE A 10 -8.51 -4.07 -3.47
C ILE A 10 -8.99 -4.85 -4.69
N VAL A 11 -8.17 -5.78 -5.16
CA VAL A 11 -8.49 -6.74 -6.20
C VAL A 11 -8.64 -8.11 -5.55
N TYR A 12 -9.86 -8.65 -5.58
CA TYR A 12 -10.14 -9.96 -5.01
C TYR A 12 -9.71 -11.09 -5.94
N ARG A 13 -9.68 -12.32 -5.41
CA ARG A 13 -9.33 -13.51 -6.19
C ARG A 13 -10.25 -13.68 -7.40
N GLY A 14 -9.65 -13.96 -8.55
CA GLY A 14 -10.35 -14.11 -9.82
C GLY A 14 -10.83 -12.79 -10.44
N GLU A 15 -10.62 -11.65 -9.78
CA GLU A 15 -10.93 -10.34 -10.33
C GLU A 15 -9.69 -9.70 -10.98
N THR A 16 -9.95 -8.72 -11.85
CA THR A 16 -8.92 -7.87 -12.45
C THR A 16 -9.04 -6.45 -11.91
N LEU A 17 -7.92 -5.71 -11.94
CA LEU A 17 -7.92 -4.30 -11.60
C LEU A 17 -8.83 -3.53 -12.58
N LYS A 18 -9.92 -2.94 -12.06
CA LYS A 18 -10.96 -2.30 -12.89
C LYS A 18 -10.55 -0.90 -13.38
N HIS A 19 -9.86 -0.15 -12.53
CA HIS A 19 -9.44 1.21 -12.83
C HIS A 19 -7.92 1.32 -12.63
N PHE A 20 -7.17 1.23 -13.71
CA PHE A 20 -5.72 1.40 -13.64
C PHE A 20 -5.38 2.89 -13.53
N LYS A 21 -4.56 3.23 -12.52
CA LYS A 21 -4.01 4.58 -12.33
C LYS A 21 -2.56 4.45 -11.87
N PRO A 22 -1.56 4.89 -12.65
CA PRO A 22 -0.17 4.87 -12.24
C PRO A 22 0.05 5.55 -10.89
N GLY A 23 0.91 4.96 -10.06
CA GLY A 23 1.21 5.37 -8.69
C GLY A 23 0.17 4.98 -7.65
N GLN A 24 -0.98 4.40 -8.04
CA GLN A 24 -2.01 4.02 -7.08
C GLN A 24 -1.63 2.75 -6.31
N CYS A 25 -1.82 2.78 -5.00
CA CYS A 25 -1.66 1.62 -4.14
C CYS A 25 -2.78 0.61 -4.39
N VAL A 26 -2.42 -0.67 -4.51
CA VAL A 26 -3.37 -1.75 -4.74
C VAL A 26 -3.03 -2.95 -3.86
N PHE A 27 -4.06 -3.56 -3.28
CA PHE A 27 -4.01 -4.85 -2.62
C PHE A 27 -4.47 -5.94 -3.58
N PHE A 28 -3.60 -6.89 -3.91
CA PHE A 28 -3.98 -8.10 -4.64
C PHE A 28 -4.16 -9.25 -3.68
N GLN A 29 -5.39 -9.79 -3.61
CA GLN A 29 -5.69 -10.92 -2.72
C GLN A 29 -4.99 -12.19 -3.21
N ARG A 30 -4.25 -12.84 -2.31
CA ARG A 30 -3.55 -14.09 -2.61
C ARG A 30 -4.47 -15.28 -2.52
N GLU A 31 -4.13 -16.32 -3.28
CA GLU A 31 -4.81 -17.61 -3.19
C GLU A 31 -4.67 -18.24 -1.81
N ARG A 32 -5.77 -18.87 -1.37
CA ARG A 32 -5.89 -19.42 -0.01
C ARG A 32 -4.91 -20.56 0.24
N GLN A 33 -4.64 -21.36 -0.80
CA GLN A 33 -3.69 -22.47 -0.76
C GLN A 33 -2.23 -22.04 -0.52
N TYR A 34 -1.89 -20.77 -0.78
CA TYR A 34 -0.55 -20.22 -0.54
C TYR A 34 -0.45 -19.38 0.75
N GLY A 35 -1.38 -19.60 1.70
CA GLY A 35 -1.46 -18.89 2.97
C GLY A 35 -2.36 -17.65 2.97
N GLY A 36 -2.95 -17.29 1.82
CA GLY A 36 -3.83 -16.12 1.72
C GLY A 36 -3.12 -14.79 1.98
N GLY A 37 -3.86 -13.82 2.52
CA GLY A 37 -3.39 -12.44 2.69
C GLY A 37 -3.39 -11.64 1.39
N TYR A 38 -2.59 -10.59 1.35
CA TYR A 38 -2.53 -9.66 0.24
C TYR A 38 -1.09 -9.30 -0.12
N TRP A 39 -0.85 -9.12 -1.41
CA TRP A 39 0.29 -8.35 -1.89
C TRP A 39 -0.11 -6.87 -1.94
N LEU A 40 0.67 -6.01 -1.29
CA LEU A 40 0.49 -4.57 -1.32
C LEU A 40 1.57 -3.96 -2.20
N GLY A 41 1.17 -3.11 -3.14
CA GLY A 41 2.11 -2.48 -4.06
C GLY A 41 1.54 -1.27 -4.79
N LYS A 42 2.38 -0.60 -5.58
CA LYS A 42 2.01 0.51 -6.46
C LYS A 42 1.93 0.01 -7.90
N THR A 43 0.91 0.48 -8.61
CA THR A 43 0.74 0.21 -10.04
C THR A 43 1.57 1.18 -10.87
N HIS A 44 2.26 0.69 -11.90
CA HIS A 44 3.05 1.48 -12.84
C HIS A 44 2.65 1.10 -14.26
N VAL A 45 2.95 1.96 -15.25
CA VAL A 45 2.60 1.69 -16.66
C VAL A 45 3.16 0.34 -17.12
N ASP A 46 4.38 0.03 -16.70
CA ASP A 46 5.11 -1.16 -17.16
C ASP A 46 5.26 -2.23 -16.05
N GLY A 47 4.52 -2.13 -14.96
CA GLY A 47 4.65 -3.13 -13.90
C GLY A 47 3.92 -2.85 -12.59
N PHE A 48 4.27 -3.65 -11.60
CA PHE A 48 3.74 -3.56 -10.25
C PHE A 48 4.91 -3.63 -9.26
N GLU A 49 5.01 -2.61 -8.41
CA GLU A 49 6.05 -2.50 -7.40
C GLU A 49 5.53 -2.96 -6.05
N PHE A 50 6.15 -3.98 -5.45
CA PHE A 50 5.80 -4.41 -4.10
C PHE A 50 6.28 -3.38 -3.07
N LEU A 51 5.37 -2.93 -2.21
CA LEU A 51 5.71 -2.03 -1.11
C LEU A 51 6.20 -2.77 0.15
N LEU A 52 5.90 -4.06 0.24
CA LEU A 52 6.33 -4.95 1.31
C LEU A 52 6.96 -6.20 0.70
N GLU A 53 8.06 -6.67 1.27
CA GLU A 53 8.79 -7.85 0.79
C GLU A 53 7.99 -9.15 0.96
N GLN A 54 6.98 -9.15 1.83
CA GLN A 54 6.18 -10.31 2.16
C GLN A 54 4.68 -9.99 2.13
N PRO A 55 3.82 -11.02 1.91
CA PRO A 55 2.38 -10.86 2.01
C PRO A 55 1.96 -10.34 3.38
N THR A 56 0.91 -9.54 3.39
CA THR A 56 0.41 -8.88 4.60
C THR A 56 -1.07 -9.17 4.84
N SER A 57 -1.52 -9.02 6.08
CA SER A 57 -2.96 -8.90 6.35
C SER A 57 -3.47 -7.55 5.84
N LEU A 58 -4.77 -7.43 5.56
CA LEU A 58 -5.35 -6.15 5.14
C LEU A 58 -5.14 -5.07 6.21
N ARG A 59 -5.23 -5.45 7.49
CA ARG A 59 -5.01 -4.53 8.62
C ARG A 59 -3.59 -3.98 8.64
N GLU A 60 -2.59 -4.84 8.58
CA GLU A 60 -1.18 -4.43 8.59
C GLU A 60 -0.84 -3.57 7.37
N GLY A 61 -1.28 -3.97 6.18
CA GLY A 61 -1.06 -3.16 4.98
C GLY A 61 -1.75 -1.79 5.03
N MET A 62 -2.95 -1.69 5.61
CA MET A 62 -3.60 -0.38 5.83
C MET A 62 -2.80 0.48 6.82
N LEU A 63 -2.29 -0.10 7.91
CA LEU A 63 -1.43 0.62 8.86
C LEU A 63 -0.14 1.10 8.17
N PHE A 64 0.46 0.27 7.31
CA PHE A 64 1.61 0.66 6.51
C PHE A 64 1.29 1.86 5.62
N LEU A 65 0.19 1.84 4.87
CA LEU A 65 -0.21 2.97 4.02
C LEU A 65 -0.45 4.26 4.81
N LEU A 66 -1.02 4.17 6.02
CA LEU A 66 -1.19 5.33 6.90
C LEU A 66 0.15 5.90 7.36
N THR A 67 1.11 5.04 7.72
CA THR A 67 2.47 5.47 8.08
C THR A 67 3.19 6.08 6.89
N LEU A 68 3.10 5.46 5.71
CA LEU A 68 3.68 5.97 4.47
C LEU A 68 3.14 7.37 4.14
N ALA A 69 1.82 7.57 4.20
CA ALA A 69 1.20 8.88 3.94
C ALA A 69 1.67 9.96 4.94
N LYS A 70 1.89 9.61 6.22
CA LYS A 70 2.46 10.51 7.22
C LYS A 70 3.90 10.90 6.91
N VAL A 71 4.71 9.94 6.44
CA VAL A 71 6.11 10.18 6.05
C VAL A 71 6.17 11.05 4.79
N GLU A 72 5.38 10.73 3.77
CA GLU A 72 5.31 11.50 2.51
C GLU A 72 4.91 12.96 2.76
N ALA A 73 3.97 13.21 3.68
CA ALA A 73 3.55 14.56 4.08
C ALA A 73 4.68 15.38 4.74
N ARG A 74 5.64 14.70 5.39
CA ARG A 74 6.78 15.32 6.09
C ARG A 74 8.09 15.23 5.30
N HIS A 75 8.07 14.77 4.04
CA HIS A 75 9.31 14.45 3.33
C HIS A 75 10.24 15.65 3.06
N MET A 76 9.70 16.89 3.12
CA MET A 76 10.49 18.13 2.99
C MET A 76 11.01 18.66 4.33
N GLU A 77 10.66 18.03 5.45
CA GLU A 77 11.19 18.38 6.76
C GLU A 77 12.57 17.75 6.95
N PHE A 78 13.61 18.58 6.97
CA PHE A 78 14.93 18.16 7.43
C PHE A 78 14.87 18.05 8.95
N VAL A 79 14.83 16.81 9.46
CA VAL A 79 14.98 16.53 10.90
C VAL A 79 16.47 16.48 11.23
N ASP A 80 16.89 17.30 12.19
CA ASP A 80 18.24 17.25 12.76
C ASP A 80 18.51 15.85 13.35
N PHE A 81 19.77 15.41 13.27
CA PHE A 81 20.22 14.06 13.65
C PHE A 81 19.78 13.65 15.08
N ASP A 82 19.62 14.62 15.97
CA ASP A 82 19.26 14.42 17.38
C ASP A 82 17.78 14.01 17.60
N GLN A 83 16.93 14.06 16.57
CA GLN A 83 15.51 13.70 16.67
C GLN A 83 15.19 12.24 16.31
N PHE A 84 16.16 11.45 15.84
CA PHE A 84 15.98 10.01 15.59
C PHE A 84 16.09 9.16 16.88
N ASN A 85 15.26 9.44 17.87
CA ASN A 85 15.10 8.53 19.01
C ASN A 85 13.90 7.61 18.75
N LEU A 86 14.19 6.41 18.24
CA LEU A 86 13.25 5.29 18.23
C LEU A 86 13.20 4.69 19.64
N THR A 87 12.38 5.26 20.51
CA THR A 87 11.92 4.60 21.76
C THR A 87 10.77 3.66 21.48
#